data_AF-K8NSU1-F1
#
_entry.id   AF-K8NSU1-F1
#
_cell.length_a   1.000
_cell.length_b   1.000
_cell.length_c   1.000
_cell.angle_alpha   90.00
_cell.angle_beta   90.00
_cell.angle_gamma   90.00
#
_symmetry.space_group_name_H-M   'P 1'
#
loop_
_entity.id
_entity.type
_entity.pdbx_description
1 polymer ?
#
loop_
_entity_poly.entity_id
_entity_poly.type
_entity_poly.pdbx_seq_one_letter_code
_entity_poly.pdbx_strand_id
1 'polypeptide(L)'
;MGLCLASAGVVKSLAVASFMLSWTHSVEKIEWQEDWRVTPQGLEIVEARVKGSGAGMEPPPEARLANGWFHWTPKLPVLPEVALGNSGMAGEWRLCSGGVCQTLSGILGMPAGPVTTMRACDMPANVKIGDAAPMTNSAIAAEHVAVLIARAGALVEAKQFDKAIDSYDEAIRLDPNSARLFALRAAAFASMHEPRLAIRDYTESVRLDPGVMKTYTDRAAVFRRIRRFDLAIDDLTEALRRDPASADLYDSRGQVYAHNNAYDRAIADYNEAIRLRPAAAFYLNRGIARQLKDELDPAIADYNKAIELDGKLALAYNNRGMALRAQGHRPRALADFTTAIRLDPTLDVAVAHRKDLAREIERLGARMPLKGKDTGR
;
A
#
# COMPACT_ATOMS: atom_id res chain seq x y z
N MET A 1 14.18 37.20 -9.91
CA MET A 1 15.12 36.22 -9.32
C MET A 1 14.35 35.35 -8.35
N GLY A 2 14.46 34.04 -8.47
CA GLY A 2 13.84 33.07 -7.58
C GLY A 2 14.90 32.36 -6.73
N LEU A 3 14.45 31.61 -5.74
CA LEU A 3 15.29 30.78 -4.90
C LEU A 3 15.07 29.32 -5.29
N CYS A 4 16.14 28.57 -5.56
CA CYS A 4 16.07 27.12 -5.72
C CYS A 4 16.59 26.45 -4.45
N LEU A 5 15.87 25.44 -3.97
CA LEU A 5 16.28 24.60 -2.84
C LEU A 5 16.39 23.15 -3.32
N ALA A 6 17.49 22.49 -2.98
CA ALA A 6 17.68 21.06 -3.23
C ALA A 6 17.99 20.36 -1.89
N SER A 7 17.25 19.29 -1.57
CA SER A 7 17.51 18.43 -0.42
C SER A 7 17.94 17.04 -0.90
N ALA A 8 19.05 16.53 -0.35
CA ALA A 8 19.51 15.17 -0.63
C ALA A 8 19.00 14.22 0.47
N GLY A 9 18.19 13.24 0.10
CA GLY A 9 17.79 12.16 1.01
C GLY A 9 18.98 11.23 1.29
N VAL A 10 19.43 11.15 2.54
CA VAL A 10 20.51 10.23 2.93
C VAL A 10 19.92 8.98 3.56
N VAL A 11 20.14 7.82 2.92
CA VAL A 11 20.07 6.50 3.56
C VAL A 11 21.35 6.33 4.38
N LYS A 12 21.25 6.24 5.72
CA LYS A 12 22.39 5.86 6.58
C LYS A 12 22.28 4.38 6.96
N SER A 13 23.14 3.55 6.38
CA SER A 13 23.43 2.20 6.88
C SER A 13 24.23 2.31 8.17
N LEU A 14 23.69 1.82 9.28
CA LEU A 14 24.36 1.79 10.58
C LEU A 14 25.26 0.54 10.66
N ALA A 15 26.57 0.71 10.58
CA ALA A 15 27.52 -0.29 11.06
C ALA A 15 27.99 0.15 12.46
N VAL A 16 27.47 -0.53 13.48
CA VAL A 16 27.88 -0.35 14.87
C VAL A 16 29.27 -0.98 15.04
N ALA A 17 30.27 -0.15 15.37
CA ALA A 17 31.47 -0.61 16.03
C ALA A 17 31.65 0.22 17.31
N SER A 18 31.57 -0.49 18.43
CA SER A 18 31.65 -0.02 19.80
C SER A 18 32.91 0.79 20.06
N PHE A 19 32.77 1.99 20.62
CA PHE A 19 33.74 2.54 21.57
C PHE A 19 33.03 3.54 22.48
N MET A 20 32.82 3.14 23.75
CA MET A 20 32.45 4.06 24.81
C MET A 20 33.70 4.86 25.21
N LEU A 21 33.66 6.17 25.01
CA LEU A 21 34.38 7.11 25.85
C LEU A 21 33.38 8.16 26.33
N SER A 22 33.15 8.13 27.63
CA SER A 22 32.48 9.14 28.41
C SER A 22 33.22 10.48 28.28
N TRP A 23 32.59 11.45 27.64
CA TRP A 23 32.77 12.86 27.96
C TRP A 23 31.39 13.47 28.11
N THR A 24 30.93 13.57 29.35
CA THR A 24 29.85 14.46 29.74
C THR A 24 30.38 15.89 29.69
N HIS A 25 30.48 16.47 28.50
CA HIS A 25 30.36 17.91 28.38
C HIS A 25 28.86 18.21 28.32
N SER A 26 28.39 18.98 29.28
CA SER A 26 27.07 19.61 29.27
C SER A 26 26.84 20.20 27.88
N VAL A 27 26.01 19.57 27.06
CA VAL A 27 25.59 20.14 25.77
C VAL A 27 24.59 21.24 26.13
N GLU A 28 25.11 22.41 26.46
CA GLU A 28 24.27 23.60 26.63
C GLU A 28 23.62 23.92 25.29
N LYS A 29 22.32 24.24 25.33
CA LYS A 29 21.54 24.53 24.13
C LYS A 29 22.11 25.79 23.47
N ILE A 30 22.66 25.64 22.28
CA ILE A 30 23.05 26.75 21.41
C ILE A 30 21.94 26.92 20.38
N GLU A 31 21.31 28.09 20.36
CA GLU A 31 20.38 28.52 19.32
C GLU A 31 21.15 29.40 18.32
N TRP A 32 20.97 29.15 17.03
CA TRP A 32 21.66 29.85 15.94
C TRP A 32 20.66 30.47 14.95
N GLN A 33 20.94 31.67 14.44
CA GLN A 33 20.10 32.27 13.39
C GLN A 33 20.93 33.07 12.39
N GLU A 34 20.53 33.01 11.12
CA GLU A 34 21.16 33.77 10.03
C GLU A 34 20.10 34.41 9.14
N ASP A 35 20.33 35.67 8.80
CA ASP A 35 19.52 36.43 7.87
C ASP A 35 20.25 36.54 6.53
N TRP A 36 19.63 36.03 5.47
CA TRP A 36 20.15 36.03 4.12
C TRP A 36 19.31 36.90 3.21
N ARG A 37 19.96 37.66 2.34
CA ARG A 37 19.37 38.47 1.29
C ARG A 37 19.73 37.87 -0.07
N VAL A 38 18.74 37.79 -0.96
CA VAL A 38 18.95 37.39 -2.35
C VAL A 38 19.29 38.63 -3.18
N THR A 39 20.45 38.63 -3.83
CA THR A 39 20.93 39.68 -4.73
C THR A 39 21.08 39.14 -6.15
N PRO A 40 21.18 40.00 -7.19
CA PRO A 40 21.49 39.54 -8.54
C PRO A 40 22.81 38.76 -8.66
N GLN A 41 23.75 39.00 -7.76
CA GLN A 41 25.07 38.37 -7.74
C GLN A 41 25.12 37.08 -6.90
N GLY A 42 24.05 36.76 -6.15
CA GLY A 42 23.97 35.59 -5.27
C GLY A 42 23.38 35.92 -3.89
N LEU A 43 23.74 35.12 -2.89
CA LEU A 43 23.25 35.18 -1.52
C LEU A 43 24.22 36.00 -0.65
N GLU A 44 23.69 37.04 -0.01
CA GLU A 44 24.41 37.94 0.90
C GLU A 44 23.93 37.68 2.34
N ILE A 45 24.84 37.46 3.29
CA ILE A 45 24.48 37.39 4.70
C ILE A 45 24.36 38.79 5.29
N VAL A 46 23.25 39.06 5.96
CA VAL A 46 22.91 40.38 6.53
C VAL A 46 23.28 40.44 8.01
N GLU A 47 22.93 39.38 8.76
CA GLU A 47 23.17 39.30 10.19
C GLU A 47 23.22 37.83 10.62
N ALA A 48 24.11 37.53 11.56
CA ALA A 48 24.18 36.25 12.25
C ALA A 48 24.02 36.46 13.76
N ARG A 49 23.35 35.52 14.41
CA ARG A 49 22.99 35.59 15.82
C ARG A 49 23.17 34.25 16.51
N VAL A 50 23.72 34.26 17.71
CA VAL A 50 23.85 33.06 18.54
C VAL A 50 23.42 33.33 19.98
N LYS A 51 22.77 32.34 20.60
CA LYS A 51 22.35 32.38 22.01
C LYS A 51 22.65 31.05 22.68
N GLY A 52 23.28 31.12 23.84
CA GLY A 52 23.67 29.95 24.64
C GLY A 52 24.68 30.35 25.71
N SER A 53 25.12 29.37 26.49
CA SER A 53 26.25 29.46 27.41
C SER A 53 27.09 28.19 27.24
N GLY A 54 28.38 28.21 27.54
CA GLY A 54 29.18 26.99 27.64
C GLY A 54 30.56 26.97 27.00
N ALA A 55 31.29 25.90 27.31
CA ALA A 55 32.62 25.66 26.78
C ALA A 55 32.55 25.47 25.26
N GLY A 56 33.16 26.40 24.51
CA GLY A 56 33.15 26.42 23.05
C GLY A 56 32.27 27.51 22.42
N MET A 57 31.55 28.31 23.21
CA MET A 57 30.83 29.48 22.71
C MET A 57 31.70 30.75 22.90
N GLU A 58 32.47 31.08 21.88
CA GLU A 58 33.16 32.37 21.75
C GLU A 58 32.55 33.14 20.56
N PRO A 59 31.70 34.15 20.81
CA PRO A 59 31.19 34.98 19.73
C PRO A 59 32.35 35.80 19.15
N PRO A 60 32.28 36.19 17.86
CA PRO A 60 33.36 36.94 17.24
C PRO A 60 33.56 38.30 17.92
N PRO A 61 34.77 38.91 17.88
CA PRO A 61 35.08 40.15 18.60
C PRO A 61 34.15 41.33 18.26
N GLU A 62 33.62 41.35 17.05
CA GLU A 62 32.64 42.32 16.56
C GLU A 62 31.22 42.09 17.10
N ALA A 63 30.93 40.94 17.68
CA ALA A 63 29.60 40.62 18.16
C ALA A 63 29.18 41.52 19.32
N ARG A 64 27.89 41.85 19.35
CA ARG A 64 27.28 42.67 20.39
C ARG A 64 26.10 41.94 21.01
N LEU A 65 26.06 41.91 22.34
CA LEU A 65 24.99 41.27 23.08
C LEU A 65 23.75 42.18 23.09
N ALA A 66 22.63 41.69 22.56
CA ALA A 66 21.34 42.34 22.62
C ALA A 66 20.22 41.31 22.80
N ASN A 67 19.33 41.54 23.77
CA ASN A 67 18.19 40.68 24.07
C ASN A 67 18.55 39.20 24.31
N GLY A 68 19.72 38.94 24.93
CA GLY A 68 20.21 37.59 25.22
C GLY A 68 20.79 36.85 24.01
N TRP A 69 21.00 37.52 22.89
CA TRP A 69 21.66 37.01 21.69
C TRP A 69 22.91 37.83 21.39
N PHE A 70 23.98 37.18 20.95
CA PHE A 70 25.14 37.86 20.35
C PHE A 70 24.86 38.05 18.85
N HIS A 71 24.91 39.28 18.38
CA HIS A 71 24.63 39.68 16.99
C HIS A 71 25.89 40.20 16.32
N TRP A 72 26.12 39.84 15.06
CA TRP A 72 27.16 40.43 14.23
C TRP A 72 26.79 40.35 12.75
N THR A 73 27.47 41.14 11.92
CA THR A 73 27.37 41.05 10.46
C THR A 73 28.61 40.37 9.91
N PRO A 74 28.52 39.10 9.46
CA PRO A 74 29.65 38.40 8.88
C PRO A 74 30.13 39.07 7.60
N LYS A 75 31.44 39.25 7.46
CA LYS A 75 32.06 39.80 6.24
C LYS A 75 32.34 38.68 5.24
N LEU A 76 31.29 38.06 4.72
CA LEU A 76 31.40 37.04 3.67
C LEU A 76 31.20 37.65 2.28
N PRO A 77 31.90 37.16 1.25
CA PRO A 77 31.58 37.52 -0.14
C PRO A 77 30.17 36.99 -0.50
N VAL A 78 29.54 37.60 -1.51
CA VAL A 78 28.26 37.10 -2.03
C VAL A 78 28.46 35.69 -2.57
N LEU A 79 27.67 34.73 -2.06
CA LEU A 79 27.82 33.32 -2.37
C LEU A 79 26.82 32.89 -3.45
N PRO A 80 27.24 32.15 -4.50
CA PRO A 80 26.31 31.64 -5.50
C PRO A 80 25.36 30.58 -4.92
N GLU A 81 25.83 29.83 -3.93
CA GLU A 81 25.17 28.70 -3.30
C GLU A 81 25.59 28.60 -1.82
N VAL A 82 24.65 28.26 -0.94
CA VAL A 82 24.87 28.07 0.50
C VAL A 82 24.32 26.71 0.91
N ALA A 83 25.19 25.86 1.45
CA ALA A 83 24.76 24.62 2.10
C ALA A 83 24.23 24.95 3.51
N LEU A 84 22.93 24.80 3.69
CA LEU A 84 22.24 24.89 4.97
C LEU A 84 22.38 23.53 5.66
N GLY A 85 23.42 23.40 6.48
CA GLY A 85 23.58 22.27 7.37
C GLY A 85 25.04 21.94 7.67
N ASN A 86 25.47 22.16 8.92
CA ASN A 86 26.37 21.23 9.63
C ASN A 86 26.51 21.49 11.15
N SER A 87 25.43 21.82 11.84
CA SER A 87 25.42 21.72 13.31
C SER A 87 24.14 21.01 13.70
N GLY A 88 24.28 19.85 14.33
CA GLY A 88 23.15 19.08 14.86
C GLY A 88 22.38 19.77 15.98
N MET A 89 22.32 21.12 16.01
CA MET A 89 21.66 21.92 17.03
C MET A 89 20.99 23.16 16.40
N ALA A 90 19.66 23.12 16.38
CA ALA A 90 18.70 24.24 16.42
C ALA A 90 19.13 25.59 15.80
N GLY A 91 19.09 25.69 14.45
CA GLY A 91 19.18 26.98 13.77
C GLY A 91 17.99 27.26 12.84
N GLU A 92 17.50 28.50 12.85
CA GLU A 92 16.49 29.01 11.91
C GLU A 92 17.13 30.02 10.96
N TRP A 93 17.03 29.76 9.64
CA TRP A 93 17.47 30.70 8.60
C TRP A 93 16.33 31.61 8.21
N ARG A 94 16.59 32.88 7.92
CA ARG A 94 15.57 33.82 7.44
C ARG A 94 15.98 34.43 6.10
N LEU A 95 14.99 34.64 5.24
CA LEU A 95 15.16 35.35 3.99
C LEU A 95 14.56 36.74 4.10
N CYS A 96 15.38 37.74 3.78
CA CYS A 96 15.04 39.14 3.90
C CYS A 96 14.80 39.78 2.53
N SER A 97 13.66 40.43 2.36
CA SER A 97 13.31 41.23 1.18
C SER A 97 12.55 42.48 1.61
N GLY A 98 12.93 43.65 1.07
CA GLY A 98 12.25 44.92 1.36
C GLY A 98 12.24 45.32 2.85
N GLY A 99 13.23 44.89 3.63
CA GLY A 99 13.32 45.16 5.07
C GLY A 99 12.52 44.20 5.97
N VAL A 100 11.82 43.22 5.39
CA VAL A 100 11.10 42.17 6.13
C VAL A 100 11.84 40.85 5.97
N CYS A 101 12.07 40.14 7.09
CA CYS A 101 12.70 38.83 7.11
C CYS A 101 11.70 37.75 7.55
N GLN A 102 11.60 36.66 6.79
CA GLN A 102 10.75 35.51 7.13
C GLN A 102 11.60 34.26 7.31
N THR A 103 11.23 33.40 8.26
CA THR A 103 11.95 32.12 8.47
C THR A 103 11.80 31.21 7.26
N LEU A 104 12.86 30.49 6.91
CA LEU A 104 12.87 29.52 5.83
C LEU A 104 11.89 28.40 6.13
N SER A 105 11.82 27.92 7.37
CA SER A 105 10.80 26.96 7.81
C SER A 105 9.37 27.52 7.65
N GLY A 106 9.19 28.84 7.86
CA GLY A 106 7.91 29.52 7.64
C GLY A 106 7.56 29.69 6.17
N ILE A 107 8.56 29.96 5.32
CA ILE A 107 8.41 30.05 3.86
C ILE A 107 8.12 28.67 3.25
N LEU A 108 8.78 27.62 3.74
CA LEU A 108 8.64 26.24 3.28
C LEU A 108 7.45 25.51 3.91
N GLY A 109 6.92 26.01 5.03
CA GLY A 109 5.86 25.35 5.80
C GLY A 109 6.32 24.07 6.51
N MET A 110 7.62 23.74 6.48
CA MET A 110 8.22 22.58 7.13
C MET A 110 9.67 22.89 7.52
N PRO A 111 10.25 22.19 8.52
CA PRO A 111 11.66 22.36 8.86
C PRO A 111 12.57 22.06 7.66
N ALA A 112 13.58 22.89 7.43
CA ALA A 112 14.59 22.59 6.42
C ALA A 112 15.33 21.28 6.77
N GLY A 113 15.52 20.41 5.77
CA GLY A 113 16.17 19.11 5.96
C GLY A 113 17.66 19.24 6.34
N PRO A 114 18.27 18.16 6.88
CA PRO A 114 19.63 18.20 7.45
C PRO A 114 20.75 18.54 6.46
N VAL A 115 20.48 18.47 5.15
CA VAL A 115 21.37 18.90 4.07
C VAL A 115 20.50 19.61 3.04
N THR A 116 20.26 20.89 3.26
CA THR A 116 19.46 21.73 2.34
C THR A 116 20.38 22.71 1.66
N THR A 117 20.48 22.68 0.34
CA THR A 117 21.28 23.67 -0.38
C THR A 117 20.37 24.77 -0.91
N MET A 118 20.76 26.03 -0.66
CA MET A 118 20.08 27.22 -1.14
C MET A 118 20.89 27.88 -2.26
N ARG A 119 20.26 28.17 -3.40
CA ARG A 119 20.90 28.80 -4.56
C ARG A 119 20.04 29.90 -5.16
N ALA A 120 20.66 30.99 -5.61
CA ALA A 120 19.98 32.02 -6.40
C ALA A 120 19.78 31.53 -7.85
N CYS A 121 18.56 31.69 -8.39
CA CYS A 121 18.19 31.22 -9.72
C CYS A 121 17.49 32.31 -10.55
N ASP A 122 17.78 32.33 -11.85
CA ASP A 122 17.00 33.11 -12.82
C ASP A 122 15.61 32.48 -12.97
N MET A 123 14.56 33.27 -12.74
CA MET A 123 13.19 32.85 -13.02
C MET A 123 12.90 33.14 -14.50
N PRO A 124 12.20 32.24 -15.21
CA PRO A 124 11.82 32.50 -16.59
C PRO A 124 10.87 33.71 -16.65
N ALA A 125 11.03 34.54 -17.68
CA ALA A 125 10.44 35.89 -17.81
C ALA A 125 8.89 35.93 -17.86
N ASN A 126 8.23 34.78 -17.80
CA ASN A 126 6.79 34.58 -17.92
C ASN A 126 6.07 34.37 -16.58
N VAL A 127 6.76 34.41 -15.43
CA VAL A 127 6.11 34.36 -14.12
C VAL A 127 5.80 35.78 -13.64
N LYS A 128 4.56 36.25 -13.87
CA LYS A 128 4.03 37.47 -13.24
C LYS A 128 3.63 37.15 -11.79
N ILE A 129 4.42 37.60 -10.83
CA ILE A 129 3.99 37.68 -9.43
C ILE A 129 3.08 38.91 -9.34
N GLY A 130 1.78 38.71 -9.50
CA GLY A 130 0.81 39.82 -9.53
C GLY A 130 -0.65 39.41 -9.46
N ASP A 131 -1.07 38.32 -10.11
CA ASP A 131 -2.51 37.98 -10.20
C ASP A 131 -2.86 36.52 -9.83
N ALA A 132 -1.89 35.72 -9.37
CA ALA A 132 -2.23 34.48 -8.70
C ALA A 132 -2.62 34.86 -7.26
N ALA A 133 -3.91 34.76 -6.93
CA ALA A 133 -4.33 34.72 -5.53
C ALA A 133 -3.39 33.75 -4.79
N PRO A 134 -2.78 34.14 -3.66
CA PRO A 134 -1.86 33.26 -2.96
C PRO A 134 -2.59 31.95 -2.69
N MET A 135 -2.12 30.86 -3.30
CA MET A 135 -2.60 29.53 -2.96
C MET A 135 -2.39 29.39 -1.46
N THR A 136 -3.49 29.25 -0.73
CA THR A 136 -3.43 29.08 0.72
C THR A 136 -2.54 27.88 1.04
N ASN A 137 -1.87 27.85 2.20
CA ASN A 137 -1.03 26.71 2.62
C ASN A 137 -1.75 25.35 2.47
N SER A 138 -3.08 25.35 2.57
CA SER A 138 -3.94 24.18 2.33
C SER A 138 -3.94 23.69 0.88
N ALA A 139 -3.88 24.58 -0.11
CA ALA A 139 -3.89 24.21 -1.54
C ALA A 139 -2.55 23.61 -1.98
N ILE A 140 -1.43 24.19 -1.53
CA ILE A 140 -0.09 23.66 -1.80
C ILE A 140 0.10 22.29 -1.14
N ALA A 141 -0.37 22.13 0.10
CA ALA A 141 -0.34 20.83 0.79
C ALA A 141 -1.21 19.79 0.06
N ALA A 142 -2.38 20.17 -0.44
CA ALA A 142 -3.26 19.26 -1.19
C ALA A 142 -2.64 18.82 -2.53
N GLU A 143 -2.00 19.74 -3.27
CA GLU A 143 -1.28 19.41 -4.51
C GLU A 143 -0.09 18.48 -4.22
N HIS A 144 0.67 18.74 -3.16
CA HIS A 144 1.79 17.89 -2.78
C HIS A 144 1.33 16.48 -2.38
N VAL A 145 0.25 16.36 -1.60
CA VAL A 145 -0.38 15.07 -1.26
C VAL A 145 -0.80 14.32 -2.52
N ALA A 146 -1.39 15.00 -3.51
CA ALA A 146 -1.79 14.37 -4.76
C ALA A 146 -0.59 13.80 -5.55
N VAL A 147 0.52 14.53 -5.62
CA VAL A 147 1.77 14.07 -6.26
C VAL A 147 2.33 12.84 -5.53
N LEU A 148 2.35 12.85 -4.20
CA LEU A 148 2.82 11.73 -3.39
C LEU A 148 1.96 10.48 -3.59
N ILE A 149 0.63 10.62 -3.66
CA ILE A 149 -0.27 9.51 -3.98
C ILE A 149 0.01 8.96 -5.38
N ALA A 150 0.16 9.82 -6.39
CA ALA A 150 0.43 9.38 -7.76
C ALA A 150 1.78 8.64 -7.87
N ARG A 151 2.82 9.15 -7.21
CA ARG A 151 4.12 8.50 -7.09
C ARG A 151 4.00 7.14 -6.41
N ALA A 152 3.30 7.07 -5.29
CA ALA A 152 3.09 5.83 -4.54
C ALA A 152 2.35 4.78 -5.39
N GLY A 153 1.31 5.19 -6.13
CA GLY A 153 0.60 4.34 -7.08
C GLY A 153 1.52 3.76 -8.15
N ALA A 154 2.35 4.59 -8.79
CA ALA A 154 3.33 4.12 -9.78
C ALA A 154 4.36 3.13 -9.18
N LEU A 155 4.76 3.34 -7.93
CA LEU A 155 5.67 2.44 -7.22
C LEU A 155 5.00 1.09 -6.87
N VAL A 156 3.70 1.09 -6.54
CA VAL A 156 2.92 -0.15 -6.34
C VAL A 156 2.87 -0.98 -7.62
N GLU A 157 2.59 -0.36 -8.77
CA GLU A 157 2.59 -1.04 -10.08
C GLU A 157 3.97 -1.61 -10.43
N ALA A 158 5.03 -0.88 -10.07
CA ALA A 158 6.41 -1.34 -10.21
C ALA A 158 6.83 -2.39 -9.14
N LYS A 159 5.91 -2.83 -8.26
CA LYS A 159 6.15 -3.74 -7.13
C LYS A 159 7.22 -3.26 -6.14
N GLN A 160 7.48 -1.94 -6.10
CA GLN A 160 8.41 -1.30 -5.15
C GLN A 160 7.63 -0.85 -3.91
N PHE A 161 7.09 -1.82 -3.16
CA PHE A 161 6.15 -1.56 -2.07
C PHE A 161 6.75 -0.70 -0.94
N ASP A 162 8.00 -0.91 -0.56
CA ASP A 162 8.67 -0.12 0.50
C ASP A 162 8.67 1.38 0.17
N LYS A 163 9.09 1.74 -1.05
CA LYS A 163 9.12 3.14 -1.50
C LYS A 163 7.72 3.74 -1.66
N ALA A 164 6.74 2.91 -2.04
CA ALA A 164 5.35 3.34 -2.10
C ALA A 164 4.84 3.69 -0.70
N ILE A 165 5.18 2.87 0.30
CA ILE A 165 4.86 3.11 1.71
C ILE A 165 5.51 4.40 2.19
N ASP A 166 6.79 4.67 1.89
CA ASP A 166 7.45 5.93 2.25
C ASP A 166 6.70 7.16 1.69
N SER A 167 6.23 7.06 0.44
CA SER A 167 5.46 8.14 -0.21
C SER A 167 4.09 8.33 0.45
N TYR A 168 3.42 7.24 0.84
CA TYR A 168 2.17 7.31 1.59
C TYR A 168 2.38 7.82 3.03
N ASP A 169 3.47 7.48 3.69
CA ASP A 169 3.83 7.99 5.01
C ASP A 169 4.01 9.50 4.97
N GLU A 170 4.69 10.01 3.93
CA GLU A 170 4.80 11.44 3.70
C GLU A 170 3.45 12.09 3.44
N ALA A 171 2.61 11.50 2.58
CA ALA A 171 1.27 12.01 2.31
C ALA A 171 0.41 12.06 3.59
N ILE A 172 0.49 11.03 4.44
CA ILE A 172 -0.25 10.96 5.71
C ILE A 172 0.27 12.00 6.72
N ARG A 173 1.57 12.32 6.71
CA ARG A 173 2.09 13.43 7.54
C ARG A 173 1.50 14.78 7.13
N LEU A 174 1.22 14.97 5.84
CA LEU A 174 0.64 16.20 5.32
C LEU A 174 -0.89 16.27 5.49
N ASP A 175 -1.58 15.13 5.38
CA ASP A 175 -3.02 15.00 5.59
C ASP A 175 -3.35 13.80 6.50
N PRO A 176 -3.16 13.93 7.83
CA PRO A 176 -3.32 12.82 8.77
C PRO A 176 -4.77 12.41 9.01
N ASN A 177 -5.75 13.16 8.49
CA ASN A 177 -7.17 12.83 8.62
C ASN A 177 -7.76 12.22 7.34
N SER A 178 -6.92 11.91 6.35
CA SER A 178 -7.35 11.32 5.10
C SER A 178 -7.61 9.81 5.22
N ALA A 179 -8.87 9.42 5.38
CA ALA A 179 -9.27 7.99 5.35
C ALA A 179 -8.73 7.27 4.11
N ARG A 180 -8.71 7.96 2.96
CA ARG A 180 -8.21 7.45 1.69
C ARG A 180 -6.72 7.10 1.74
N LEU A 181 -5.88 7.94 2.34
CA LEU A 181 -4.44 7.68 2.42
C LEU A 181 -4.14 6.43 3.23
N PHE A 182 -4.83 6.24 4.36
CA PHE A 182 -4.72 5.02 5.14
C PHE A 182 -5.17 3.79 4.35
N ALA A 183 -6.29 3.86 3.61
CA ALA A 183 -6.72 2.74 2.77
C ALA A 183 -5.71 2.39 1.66
N LEU A 184 -5.11 3.41 1.04
CA LEU A 184 -4.09 3.21 -0.01
C LEU A 184 -2.81 2.59 0.55
N ARG A 185 -2.32 3.06 1.70
CA ARG A 185 -1.16 2.46 2.37
C ARG A 185 -1.45 1.05 2.87
N ALA A 186 -2.65 0.80 3.38
CA ALA A 186 -3.11 -0.53 3.77
C ALA A 186 -3.12 -1.52 2.60
N ALA A 187 -3.54 -1.09 1.42
CA ALA A 187 -3.48 -1.90 0.20
C ALA A 187 -2.04 -2.24 -0.20
N ALA A 188 -1.11 -1.28 -0.07
CA ALA A 188 0.32 -1.55 -0.29
C ALA A 188 0.89 -2.56 0.72
N PHE A 189 0.59 -2.43 2.01
CA PHE A 189 0.95 -3.42 3.03
C PHE A 189 0.35 -4.81 2.76
N ALA A 190 -0.91 -4.86 2.30
CA ALA A 190 -1.56 -6.12 1.97
C ALA A 190 -0.84 -6.85 0.83
N SER A 191 -0.41 -6.12 -0.19
CA SER A 191 0.39 -6.63 -1.33
C SER A 191 1.80 -7.07 -0.92
N MET A 192 2.39 -6.41 0.07
CA MET A 192 3.69 -6.78 0.66
C MET A 192 3.62 -8.00 1.60
N HIS A 193 2.43 -8.60 1.78
CA HIS A 193 2.20 -9.69 2.72
C HIS A 193 2.40 -9.28 4.19
N GLU A 194 2.13 -8.02 4.51
CA GLU A 194 2.12 -7.48 5.88
C GLU A 194 0.69 -7.26 6.38
N PRO A 195 -0.06 -8.34 6.71
CA PRO A 195 -1.49 -8.25 7.02
C PRO A 195 -1.78 -7.46 8.30
N ARG A 196 -0.88 -7.45 9.28
CA ARG A 196 -1.09 -6.72 10.54
C ARG A 196 -1.08 -5.20 10.32
N LEU A 197 -0.13 -4.70 9.53
CA LEU A 197 -0.04 -3.28 9.17
C LEU A 197 -1.21 -2.86 8.28
N ALA A 198 -1.58 -3.71 7.31
CA ALA A 198 -2.76 -3.48 6.48
C ALA A 198 -4.05 -3.36 7.31
N ILE A 199 -4.28 -4.28 8.26
CA ILE A 199 -5.47 -4.24 9.12
C ILE A 199 -5.50 -2.98 9.98
N ARG A 200 -4.36 -2.57 10.55
CA ARG A 200 -4.27 -1.34 11.36
C ARG A 200 -4.71 -0.13 10.53
N ASP A 201 -4.16 0.01 9.33
CA ASP A 201 -4.43 1.17 8.48
C ASP A 201 -5.85 1.15 7.87
N TYR A 202 -6.36 -0.01 7.46
CA TYR A 202 -7.77 -0.11 7.08
C TYR A 202 -8.71 0.21 8.26
N THR A 203 -8.33 -0.16 9.48
CA THR A 203 -9.12 0.19 10.67
C THR A 203 -9.12 1.68 10.94
N GLU A 204 -7.99 2.34 10.76
CA GLU A 204 -7.91 3.80 10.85
C GLU A 204 -8.69 4.49 9.73
N SER A 205 -8.64 3.94 8.52
CA SER A 205 -9.47 4.41 7.40
C SER A 205 -10.97 4.33 7.70
N VAL A 206 -11.45 3.18 8.22
CA VAL A 206 -12.84 3.02 8.65
C VAL A 206 -13.20 3.97 9.80
N ARG A 207 -12.28 4.23 10.73
CA ARG A 207 -12.49 5.17 11.83
C ARG A 207 -12.68 6.60 11.34
N LEU A 208 -11.89 7.02 10.35
CA LEU A 208 -11.91 8.37 9.78
C LEU A 208 -13.11 8.56 8.83
N ASP A 209 -13.41 7.57 8.01
CA ASP A 209 -14.58 7.58 7.12
C ASP A 209 -15.24 6.19 7.06
N PRO A 210 -16.28 5.95 7.90
CA PRO A 210 -17.00 4.68 7.91
C PRO A 210 -17.95 4.51 6.73
N GLY A 211 -18.07 5.51 5.83
CA GLY A 211 -18.92 5.47 4.64
C GLY A 211 -18.30 4.72 3.47
N VAL A 212 -16.98 4.56 3.44
CA VAL A 212 -16.26 3.93 2.32
C VAL A 212 -16.41 2.42 2.36
N MET A 213 -17.42 1.90 1.66
CA MET A 213 -17.70 0.46 1.56
C MET A 213 -16.47 -0.36 1.13
N LYS A 214 -15.67 0.15 0.18
CA LYS A 214 -14.47 -0.52 -0.34
C LYS A 214 -13.46 -0.86 0.76
N THR A 215 -13.34 -0.01 1.79
CA THR A 215 -12.42 -0.23 2.90
C THR A 215 -12.81 -1.49 3.69
N TYR A 216 -14.11 -1.74 3.90
CA TYR A 216 -14.59 -2.96 4.55
C TYR A 216 -14.29 -4.20 3.71
N THR A 217 -14.55 -4.16 2.40
CA THR A 217 -14.29 -5.32 1.52
C THR A 217 -12.80 -5.66 1.44
N ASP A 218 -11.95 -4.63 1.36
CA ASP A 218 -10.50 -4.82 1.31
C ASP A 218 -9.97 -5.37 2.64
N ARG A 219 -10.45 -4.83 3.78
CA ARG A 219 -10.08 -5.32 5.11
C ARG A 219 -10.57 -6.75 5.35
N ALA A 220 -11.78 -7.08 4.92
CA ALA A 220 -12.33 -8.44 4.98
C ALA A 220 -11.47 -9.44 4.19
N ALA A 221 -10.94 -9.04 3.01
CA ALA A 221 -10.03 -9.88 2.24
C ALA A 221 -8.73 -10.18 3.01
N VAL A 222 -8.19 -9.19 3.72
CA VAL A 222 -7.01 -9.39 4.58
C VAL A 222 -7.34 -10.29 5.77
N PHE A 223 -8.48 -10.08 6.45
CA PHE A 223 -8.94 -10.93 7.54
C PHE A 223 -9.14 -12.39 7.11
N ARG A 224 -9.75 -12.61 5.93
CA ARG A 224 -9.91 -13.95 5.33
C ARG A 224 -8.55 -14.63 5.13
N ARG A 225 -7.54 -13.92 4.61
CA ARG A 225 -6.18 -14.45 4.39
C ARG A 225 -5.51 -14.89 5.69
N ILE A 226 -5.72 -14.18 6.79
CA ILE A 226 -5.18 -14.56 8.11
C ILE A 226 -6.13 -15.44 8.94
N ARG A 227 -7.19 -15.98 8.33
CA ARG A 227 -8.21 -16.84 8.95
C ARG A 227 -8.95 -16.22 10.15
N ARG A 228 -9.08 -14.89 10.16
CA ARG A 228 -9.97 -14.15 11.07
C ARG A 228 -11.35 -14.03 10.43
N PHE A 229 -12.02 -15.16 10.26
CA PHE A 229 -13.27 -15.25 9.51
C PHE A 229 -14.43 -14.50 10.18
N ASP A 230 -14.44 -14.46 11.51
CA ASP A 230 -15.34 -13.63 12.32
C ASP A 230 -15.33 -12.17 11.85
N LEU A 231 -14.16 -11.54 11.85
CA LEU A 231 -14.01 -10.14 11.49
C LEU A 231 -14.27 -9.89 9.98
N ALA A 232 -13.91 -10.84 9.12
CA ALA A 232 -14.20 -10.74 7.70
C ALA A 232 -15.72 -10.80 7.41
N ILE A 233 -16.47 -11.61 8.15
CA ILE A 233 -17.94 -11.69 8.04
C ILE A 233 -18.58 -10.40 8.52
N ASP A 234 -18.09 -9.82 9.62
CA ASP A 234 -18.61 -8.56 10.16
C ASP A 234 -18.43 -7.42 9.14
N ASP A 235 -17.23 -7.28 8.55
CA ASP A 235 -16.95 -6.26 7.53
C ASP A 235 -17.83 -6.43 6.28
N LEU A 236 -17.99 -7.65 5.77
CA LEU A 236 -18.83 -7.91 4.60
C LEU A 236 -20.32 -7.75 4.90
N THR A 237 -20.74 -8.02 6.13
CA THR A 237 -22.11 -7.76 6.58
C THR A 237 -22.39 -6.26 6.64
N GLU A 238 -21.42 -5.47 7.11
CA GLU A 238 -21.51 -4.01 7.14
C GLU A 238 -21.51 -3.42 5.71
N ALA A 239 -20.73 -3.98 4.79
CA ALA A 239 -20.81 -3.64 3.37
C ALA A 239 -22.19 -3.97 2.77
N LEU A 240 -22.74 -5.16 3.04
CA LEU A 240 -24.07 -5.58 2.57
C LEU A 240 -25.22 -4.74 3.16
N ARG A 241 -25.08 -4.20 4.37
CA ARG A 241 -26.07 -3.25 4.91
C ARG A 241 -26.17 -1.97 4.08
N ARG A 242 -25.07 -1.54 3.44
CA ARG A 242 -25.04 -0.34 2.57
C ARG A 242 -25.50 -0.66 1.16
N ASP A 243 -25.09 -1.81 0.62
CA ASP A 243 -25.48 -2.28 -0.70
C ASP A 243 -26.05 -3.71 -0.65
N PRO A 244 -27.34 -3.85 -0.26
CA PRO A 244 -27.98 -5.16 -0.14
C PRO A 244 -28.27 -5.82 -1.48
N ALA A 245 -28.05 -5.13 -2.60
CA ALA A 245 -28.26 -5.66 -3.96
C ALA A 245 -26.94 -6.11 -4.63
N SER A 246 -25.82 -6.08 -3.90
CA SER A 246 -24.51 -6.46 -4.45
C SER A 246 -24.30 -7.97 -4.47
N ALA A 247 -24.40 -8.56 -5.65
CA ALA A 247 -24.10 -9.98 -5.85
C ALA A 247 -22.65 -10.34 -5.46
N ASP A 248 -21.69 -9.44 -5.73
CA ASP A 248 -20.27 -9.67 -5.43
C ASP A 248 -19.97 -9.66 -3.92
N LEU A 249 -20.72 -8.88 -3.13
CA LEU A 249 -20.60 -8.91 -1.67
C LEU A 249 -21.14 -10.21 -1.07
N TYR A 250 -22.28 -10.70 -1.57
CA TYR A 250 -22.79 -12.01 -1.19
C TYR A 250 -21.80 -13.12 -1.55
N ASP A 251 -21.26 -13.14 -2.77
CA ASP A 251 -20.24 -14.12 -3.14
C ASP A 251 -18.99 -14.02 -2.25
N SER A 252 -18.50 -12.81 -1.98
CA SER A 252 -17.35 -12.58 -1.10
C SER A 252 -17.60 -13.12 0.31
N ARG A 253 -18.79 -12.90 0.89
CA ARG A 253 -19.14 -13.41 2.22
C ARG A 253 -19.37 -14.92 2.21
N GLY A 254 -19.94 -15.44 1.13
CA GLY A 254 -20.05 -16.87 0.85
C GLY A 254 -18.69 -17.57 0.84
N GLN A 255 -17.68 -16.97 0.20
CA GLN A 255 -16.31 -17.48 0.22
C GLN A 255 -15.73 -17.51 1.63
N VAL A 256 -15.94 -16.47 2.44
CA VAL A 256 -15.50 -16.45 3.85
C VAL A 256 -16.19 -17.55 4.66
N TYR A 257 -17.50 -17.74 4.50
CA TYR A 257 -18.24 -18.82 5.15
C TYR A 257 -17.70 -20.20 4.74
N ALA A 258 -17.42 -20.41 3.45
CA ALA A 258 -16.87 -21.67 2.94
C ALA A 258 -15.48 -21.97 3.53
N HIS A 259 -14.60 -20.95 3.63
CA HIS A 259 -13.30 -21.11 4.29
C HIS A 259 -13.41 -21.36 5.80
N ASN A 260 -14.50 -20.90 6.43
CA ASN A 260 -14.84 -21.18 7.82
C ASN A 260 -15.65 -22.49 7.99
N ASN A 261 -15.72 -23.35 6.96
CA ASN A 261 -16.49 -24.59 6.91
C ASN A 261 -18.00 -24.44 7.21
N ALA A 262 -18.53 -23.22 7.14
CA ALA A 262 -19.95 -22.91 7.32
C ALA A 262 -20.69 -23.04 5.98
N TYR A 263 -20.65 -24.23 5.39
CA TYR A 263 -21.08 -24.44 4.00
C TYR A 263 -22.55 -24.11 3.74
N ASP A 264 -23.46 -24.34 4.69
CA ASP A 264 -24.88 -23.96 4.53
C ASP A 264 -25.06 -22.44 4.39
N ARG A 265 -24.33 -21.66 5.19
CA ARG A 265 -24.33 -20.19 5.10
C ARG A 265 -23.67 -19.72 3.81
N ALA A 266 -22.60 -20.38 3.38
CA ALA A 266 -21.96 -20.11 2.10
C ALA A 266 -22.93 -20.33 0.93
N ILE A 267 -23.62 -21.47 0.91
CA ILE A 267 -24.61 -21.81 -0.13
C ILE A 267 -25.76 -20.80 -0.14
N ALA A 268 -26.25 -20.38 1.03
CA ALA A 268 -27.28 -19.35 1.12
C ALA A 268 -26.85 -18.02 0.49
N ASP A 269 -25.63 -17.55 0.79
CA ASP A 269 -25.07 -16.34 0.20
C ASP A 269 -24.85 -16.50 -1.32
N TYR A 270 -24.31 -17.63 -1.79
CA TYR A 270 -24.16 -17.88 -3.22
C TYR A 270 -25.51 -17.96 -3.96
N ASN A 271 -26.56 -18.49 -3.32
CA ASN A 271 -27.90 -18.49 -3.89
C ASN A 271 -28.38 -17.05 -4.13
N GLU A 272 -28.15 -16.16 -3.17
CA GLU A 272 -28.54 -14.76 -3.28
C GLU A 272 -27.70 -14.02 -4.34
N ALA A 273 -26.39 -14.27 -4.39
CA ALA A 273 -25.53 -13.76 -5.46
C ALA A 273 -26.02 -14.18 -6.85
N ILE A 274 -26.36 -15.46 -7.03
CA ILE A 274 -26.90 -16.01 -8.29
C ILE A 274 -28.27 -15.41 -8.62
N ARG A 275 -29.14 -15.22 -7.62
CA ARG A 275 -30.47 -14.60 -7.80
C ARG A 275 -30.36 -13.17 -8.30
N LEU A 276 -29.44 -12.39 -7.72
CA LEU A 276 -29.18 -11.00 -8.11
C LEU A 276 -28.51 -10.92 -9.49
N ARG A 277 -27.50 -11.76 -9.73
CA ARG A 277 -26.79 -11.82 -11.01
C ARG A 277 -26.19 -13.21 -11.24
N PRO A 278 -26.72 -13.99 -12.21
CA PRO A 278 -26.08 -15.24 -12.61
C PRO A 278 -24.67 -15.01 -13.17
N ALA A 279 -23.66 -15.71 -12.64
CA ALA A 279 -22.30 -15.67 -13.16
C ALA A 279 -21.57 -17.00 -12.92
N ALA A 280 -20.69 -17.38 -13.84
CA ALA A 280 -19.96 -18.65 -13.80
C ALA A 280 -19.21 -18.86 -12.48
N ALA A 281 -18.57 -17.81 -11.96
CA ALA A 281 -17.84 -17.84 -10.69
C ALA A 281 -18.75 -18.20 -9.49
N PHE A 282 -19.98 -17.69 -9.44
CA PHE A 282 -20.89 -17.95 -8.32
C PHE A 282 -21.38 -19.40 -8.32
N TYR A 283 -21.69 -19.94 -9.50
CA TYR A 283 -22.00 -21.36 -9.64
C TYR A 283 -20.80 -22.24 -9.30
N LEU A 284 -19.59 -21.87 -9.74
CA LEU A 284 -18.36 -22.59 -9.38
C LEU A 284 -18.19 -22.63 -7.85
N ASN A 285 -18.29 -21.49 -7.18
CA ASN A 285 -18.13 -21.37 -5.73
C ASN A 285 -19.20 -22.15 -4.95
N ARG A 286 -20.46 -22.10 -5.39
CA ARG A 286 -21.55 -22.89 -4.79
C ARG A 286 -21.35 -24.38 -5.01
N GLY A 287 -20.92 -24.79 -6.20
CA GLY A 287 -20.60 -26.18 -6.52
C GLY A 287 -19.49 -26.73 -5.62
N ILE A 288 -18.43 -25.94 -5.38
CA ILE A 288 -17.35 -26.31 -4.45
C ILE A 288 -17.90 -26.52 -3.03
N ALA A 289 -18.71 -25.57 -2.53
CA ALA A 289 -19.30 -25.69 -1.19
C ALA A 289 -20.21 -26.92 -1.06
N ARG A 290 -21.03 -27.22 -2.08
CA ARG A 290 -21.88 -28.42 -2.13
C ARG A 290 -21.05 -29.71 -2.18
N GLN A 291 -19.98 -29.74 -2.96
CA GLN A 291 -19.09 -30.90 -3.01
C GLN A 291 -18.42 -31.14 -1.65
N LEU A 292 -18.01 -30.10 -0.93
CA LEU A 292 -17.46 -30.22 0.43
C LEU A 292 -18.49 -30.69 1.46
N LYS A 293 -19.79 -30.54 1.18
CA LYS A 293 -20.90 -31.13 1.93
C LYS A 293 -21.28 -32.54 1.48
N ASP A 294 -20.55 -33.13 0.54
CA ASP A 294 -20.87 -34.42 -0.10
C ASP A 294 -22.18 -34.40 -0.93
N GLU A 295 -22.66 -33.22 -1.30
CA GLU A 295 -23.80 -33.03 -2.22
C GLU A 295 -23.33 -33.11 -3.68
N LEU A 296 -22.88 -34.28 -4.11
CA LEU A 296 -22.21 -34.46 -5.41
C LEU A 296 -23.10 -34.13 -6.62
N ASP A 297 -24.37 -34.56 -6.63
CA ASP A 297 -25.29 -34.28 -7.74
C ASP A 297 -25.60 -32.78 -7.89
N PRO A 298 -25.99 -32.05 -6.82
CA PRO A 298 -26.10 -30.60 -6.85
C PRO A 298 -24.81 -29.88 -7.26
N ALA A 299 -23.65 -30.36 -6.81
CA ALA A 299 -22.35 -29.78 -7.19
C ALA A 299 -22.09 -29.93 -8.70
N ILE A 300 -22.34 -31.10 -9.28
CA ILE A 300 -22.20 -31.35 -10.72
C ILE A 300 -23.14 -30.46 -11.53
N ALA A 301 -24.38 -30.26 -11.07
CA ALA A 301 -25.33 -29.36 -11.72
C ALA A 301 -24.79 -27.90 -11.73
N ASP A 302 -24.20 -27.45 -10.63
CA ASP A 302 -23.58 -26.13 -10.55
C ASP A 302 -22.36 -26.00 -11.46
N TYR A 303 -21.48 -27.00 -11.50
CA TYR A 303 -20.33 -26.98 -12.42
C TYR A 303 -20.77 -27.01 -13.88
N ASN A 304 -21.84 -27.74 -14.22
CA ASN A 304 -22.42 -27.70 -15.56
C ASN A 304 -22.87 -26.28 -15.91
N LYS A 305 -23.55 -25.59 -14.99
CA LYS A 305 -24.00 -24.23 -15.24
C LYS A 305 -22.85 -23.23 -15.34
N ALA A 306 -21.80 -23.40 -14.52
CA ALA A 306 -20.58 -22.61 -14.62
C ALA A 306 -19.90 -22.77 -16.00
N ILE A 307 -19.80 -24.01 -16.50
CA ILE A 307 -19.24 -24.33 -17.82
C ILE A 307 -20.12 -23.80 -18.96
N GLU A 308 -21.44 -23.85 -18.82
CA GLU A 308 -22.37 -23.28 -19.81
C GLU A 308 -22.20 -21.76 -19.94
N LEU A 309 -22.00 -21.06 -18.82
CA LEU A 309 -21.78 -19.61 -18.78
C LEU A 309 -20.35 -19.23 -19.22
N ASP A 310 -19.35 -20.03 -18.87
CA ASP A 310 -17.96 -19.86 -19.30
C ASP A 310 -17.30 -21.21 -19.59
N GLY A 311 -17.30 -21.60 -20.87
CA GLY A 311 -16.69 -22.83 -21.35
C GLY A 311 -15.16 -22.85 -21.31
N LYS A 312 -14.50 -21.76 -20.89
CA LYS A 312 -13.04 -21.68 -20.72
C LYS A 312 -12.60 -21.83 -19.27
N LEU A 313 -13.53 -22.00 -18.33
CA LEU A 313 -13.26 -22.12 -16.92
C LEU A 313 -12.67 -23.49 -16.56
N ALA A 314 -11.34 -23.64 -16.70
CA ALA A 314 -10.62 -24.90 -16.47
C ALA A 314 -10.90 -25.51 -15.08
N LEU A 315 -11.01 -24.67 -14.04
CA LEU A 315 -11.35 -25.11 -12.68
C LEU A 315 -12.73 -25.78 -12.58
N ALA A 316 -13.72 -25.35 -13.36
CA ALA A 316 -15.05 -25.97 -13.35
C ALA A 316 -15.02 -27.40 -13.92
N TYR A 317 -14.26 -27.61 -15.00
CA TYR A 317 -14.01 -28.96 -15.53
C TYR A 317 -13.25 -29.83 -14.51
N ASN A 318 -12.19 -29.29 -13.89
CA ASN A 318 -11.45 -30.03 -12.87
C ASN A 318 -12.36 -30.48 -11.72
N ASN A 319 -13.15 -29.57 -11.16
CA ASN A 319 -14.00 -29.86 -10.01
C ASN A 319 -15.16 -30.79 -10.37
N ARG A 320 -15.77 -30.63 -11.55
CA ARG A 320 -16.76 -31.59 -12.06
C ARG A 320 -16.15 -32.98 -12.24
N GLY A 321 -14.92 -33.05 -12.77
CA GLY A 321 -14.18 -34.30 -12.89
C GLY A 321 -13.94 -34.99 -11.54
N MET A 322 -13.62 -34.23 -10.49
CA MET A 322 -13.52 -34.77 -9.13
C MET A 322 -14.84 -35.33 -8.62
N ALA A 323 -15.94 -34.58 -8.76
CA ALA A 323 -17.26 -35.05 -8.33
C ALA A 323 -17.71 -36.30 -9.10
N LEU A 324 -17.50 -36.33 -10.43
CA LEU A 324 -17.78 -37.50 -11.27
C LEU A 324 -16.93 -38.72 -10.89
N ARG A 325 -15.65 -38.50 -10.53
CA ARG A 325 -14.78 -39.57 -10.03
C ARG A 325 -15.31 -40.15 -8.72
N ALA A 326 -15.75 -39.29 -7.80
CA ALA A 326 -16.35 -39.72 -6.53
C ALA A 326 -17.63 -40.55 -6.74
N GLN A 327 -18.43 -40.22 -7.75
CA GLN A 327 -19.60 -41.03 -8.17
C GLN A 327 -19.24 -42.29 -8.98
N GLY A 328 -17.96 -42.54 -9.26
CA GLY A 328 -17.53 -43.70 -10.05
C GLY A 328 -17.66 -43.53 -11.58
N HIS A 329 -18.06 -42.36 -12.08
CA HIS A 329 -18.14 -42.02 -13.49
C HIS A 329 -16.76 -41.71 -14.10
N ARG A 330 -15.83 -42.66 -13.96
CA ARG A 330 -14.40 -42.51 -14.30
C ARG A 330 -14.11 -42.04 -15.73
N PRO A 331 -14.77 -42.56 -16.79
CA PRO A 331 -14.52 -42.08 -18.15
C PRO A 331 -14.87 -40.61 -18.35
N ARG A 332 -15.99 -40.15 -17.77
CA ARG A 332 -16.42 -38.75 -17.84
C ARG A 332 -15.48 -37.85 -17.04
N ALA A 333 -15.06 -38.28 -15.86
CA ALA A 333 -14.08 -37.57 -15.05
C ALA A 333 -12.74 -37.40 -15.77
N LEU A 334 -12.25 -38.44 -16.46
CA LEU A 334 -11.01 -38.38 -17.23
C LEU A 334 -11.09 -37.38 -18.40
N ALA A 335 -12.23 -37.34 -19.10
CA ALA A 335 -12.49 -36.37 -20.15
C ALA A 335 -12.49 -34.92 -19.63
N ASP A 336 -13.07 -34.71 -18.45
CA ASP A 336 -13.09 -33.41 -17.79
C ASP A 336 -11.69 -32.94 -17.37
N PHE A 337 -10.88 -33.80 -16.73
CA PHE A 337 -9.50 -33.44 -16.41
C PHE A 337 -8.66 -33.16 -17.66
N THR A 338 -8.89 -33.90 -18.74
CA THR A 338 -8.21 -33.65 -20.03
C THR A 338 -8.61 -32.30 -20.60
N THR A 339 -9.89 -31.94 -20.51
CA THR A 339 -10.37 -30.63 -20.95
C THR A 339 -9.81 -29.50 -20.10
N ALA A 340 -9.76 -29.66 -18.77
CA ALA A 340 -9.15 -28.69 -17.86
C ALA A 340 -7.69 -28.39 -18.23
N ILE A 341 -6.87 -29.43 -18.47
CA ILE A 341 -5.46 -29.28 -18.88
C ILE A 341 -5.33 -28.63 -20.25
N ARG A 342 -6.25 -28.92 -21.18
CA ARG A 342 -6.23 -28.29 -22.52
C ARG A 342 -6.53 -26.79 -22.44
N LEU A 343 -7.43 -26.39 -21.53
CA LEU A 343 -7.80 -24.98 -21.31
C LEU A 343 -6.73 -24.22 -20.53
N ASP A 344 -6.14 -24.86 -19.51
CA ASP A 344 -5.05 -24.34 -18.71
C ASP A 344 -3.98 -25.41 -18.49
N PRO A 345 -2.92 -25.43 -19.31
CA PRO A 345 -1.81 -26.38 -19.16
C PRO A 345 -1.00 -26.18 -17.88
N THR A 346 -1.14 -25.05 -17.19
CA THR A 346 -0.44 -24.73 -15.94
C THR A 346 -1.21 -25.15 -14.69
N LEU A 347 -2.43 -25.68 -14.85
CA LEU A 347 -3.25 -26.19 -13.76
C LEU A 347 -2.75 -27.55 -13.25
N ASP A 348 -1.68 -27.54 -12.45
CA ASP A 348 -1.01 -28.74 -11.93
C ASP A 348 -1.96 -29.73 -11.23
N VAL A 349 -2.97 -29.22 -10.52
CA VAL A 349 -3.98 -30.05 -9.84
C VAL A 349 -4.77 -30.93 -10.82
N ALA A 350 -5.10 -30.42 -12.01
CA ALA A 350 -5.80 -31.19 -13.03
C ALA A 350 -4.91 -32.27 -13.65
N VAL A 351 -3.62 -31.97 -13.84
CA VAL A 351 -2.61 -32.95 -14.28
C VAL A 351 -2.49 -34.09 -13.26
N ALA A 352 -2.40 -33.75 -11.98
CA ALA A 352 -2.32 -34.72 -10.89
C ALA A 352 -3.58 -35.60 -10.83
N HIS A 353 -4.77 -34.99 -10.86
CA HIS A 353 -6.04 -35.73 -10.83
C HIS A 353 -6.22 -36.66 -12.02
N ARG A 354 -5.86 -36.21 -13.24
CA ARG A 354 -5.88 -37.06 -14.44
C ARG A 354 -4.96 -38.27 -14.30
N LYS A 355 -3.72 -38.05 -13.85
CA LYS A 355 -2.72 -39.11 -13.67
C LYS A 355 -3.16 -40.12 -12.61
N ASP A 356 -3.74 -39.66 -11.51
CA ASP A 356 -4.24 -40.53 -10.45
C ASP A 356 -5.42 -41.38 -10.93
N LEU A 357 -6.36 -40.78 -11.63
CA LEU A 357 -7.52 -41.48 -12.18
C LEU A 357 -7.12 -42.48 -13.27
N ALA A 358 -6.16 -42.16 -14.13
CA ALA A 358 -5.66 -43.09 -15.15
C ALA A 358 -5.08 -44.37 -14.51
N ARG A 359 -4.23 -44.21 -13.49
CA ARG A 359 -3.69 -45.35 -12.72
C ARG A 359 -4.77 -46.15 -12.01
N GLU A 360 -5.80 -45.48 -11.50
CA GLU A 360 -6.95 -46.13 -10.87
C GLU A 360 -7.71 -47.01 -11.89
N ILE A 361 -7.99 -46.48 -13.08
CA ILE A 361 -8.66 -47.20 -14.17
C ILE A 361 -7.85 -48.43 -14.60
N GLU A 362 -6.54 -48.28 -14.80
CA GLU A 362 -5.64 -49.39 -15.16
C GLU A 362 -5.65 -50.51 -14.10
N ARG A 363 -5.55 -50.15 -12.82
CA ARG A 363 -5.61 -51.12 -11.70
C ARG A 363 -6.93 -51.86 -11.65
N LEU A 364 -8.04 -51.19 -11.90
CA LEU A 364 -9.37 -51.80 -11.93
C LEU A 364 -9.54 -52.71 -13.15
N GLY A 365 -9.06 -52.26 -14.32
CA GLY A 365 -9.05 -53.06 -15.54
C GLY A 365 -8.21 -54.34 -15.41
N ALA A 366 -7.05 -54.26 -14.77
CA ALA A 366 -6.19 -55.42 -14.49
C ALA A 366 -6.78 -56.41 -13.47
N ARG A 367 -7.74 -55.96 -12.64
CA ARG A 367 -8.41 -56.79 -11.61
C ARG A 367 -9.68 -57.46 -12.08
N MET A 368 -10.22 -57.10 -13.25
CA MET A 368 -11.34 -57.84 -13.86
C MET A 368 -10.76 -59.05 -14.63
N PRO A 369 -10.92 -60.30 -14.13
CA PRO A 369 -10.53 -61.45 -14.93
C PRO A 369 -11.37 -61.46 -16.21
N LEU A 370 -10.71 -61.74 -17.34
CA LEU A 370 -11.35 -61.96 -18.63
C LEU A 370 -12.40 -63.07 -18.47
N LYS A 371 -13.67 -62.71 -18.26
CA LYS A 371 -14.77 -63.67 -18.31
C LYS A 371 -14.87 -64.17 -19.75
N GLY A 372 -14.52 -65.45 -19.93
CA GLY A 372 -14.98 -66.27 -21.05
C GLY A 372 -14.11 -66.23 -22.31
N LYS A 373 -12.96 -66.91 -22.30
CA LYS A 373 -12.69 -67.85 -23.40
C LYS A 373 -13.14 -69.22 -22.91
N ASP A 374 -14.44 -69.46 -23.06
CA ASP A 374 -15.01 -70.78 -22.87
C ASP A 374 -14.54 -71.68 -24.00
N THR A 375 -14.15 -72.88 -23.60
CA THR A 375 -13.60 -73.97 -24.37
C THR A 375 -14.70 -74.70 -25.14
N GLY A 376 -14.61 -74.77 -26.47
CA GLY A 376 -15.39 -75.71 -27.28
C GLY A 376 -14.53 -76.12 -28.47
N ARG A 377 -13.73 -77.19 -28.31
CA ARG A 377 -13.99 -78.59 -28.71
C ARG A 377 -13.73 -78.84 -30.18
#